data_AF-A0AAN8EX87-F1
#
_entry.id   AF-A0AAN8EX87-F1
#
_cell.length_a   1.000
_cell.length_b   1.000
_cell.length_c   1.000
_cell.angle_alpha   90.00
_cell.angle_beta   90.00
_cell.angle_gamma   90.00
#
_symmetry.space_group_name_H-M   'P 1'
#
loop_
_entity.id
_entity.type
_entity.pdbx_description
1 polymer ?
#
loop_
_entity_poly.entity_id
_entity_poly.type
_entity_poly.pdbx_seq_one_letter_code
_entity_poly.pdbx_strand_id
1 'polypeptide(L)'
;LLPKYFSDVLGLSNIVNGMISSLPSVVLFVSKTLSCILASLLTARKPPLLGPTACCKLFNFIGSLGLAICVGMTPWLGSSGNTTAAVVVLCLANGFAGMHTPGVQTALVQIAPAYSGIVTGIAFAVAAVFSIINKMISSYILS
;
A
#
# COMPACT_ATOMS: atom_id res chain seq x y z
N LEU A 1 -7.07 7.29 -12.56
CA LEU A 1 -8.17 6.31 -12.62
C LEU A 1 -9.32 6.76 -11.72
N LEU A 2 -9.14 6.86 -10.40
CA LEU A 2 -10.13 7.47 -9.50
C LEU A 2 -10.65 8.87 -9.93
N PRO A 3 -9.82 9.86 -10.34
CA PRO A 3 -10.33 11.19 -10.69
C PRO A 3 -11.17 11.23 -11.97
N LYS A 4 -10.88 10.35 -12.94
CA LYS A 4 -11.52 10.33 -14.26
C LYS A 4 -12.90 9.65 -14.19
N TYR A 5 -13.01 8.59 -13.39
CA TYR A 5 -14.27 7.88 -13.15
C TYR A 5 -15.29 8.74 -12.39
N PHE A 6 -14.82 9.54 -11.43
CA PHE A 6 -15.67 10.44 -10.67
C PHE A 6 -16.08 11.71 -11.43
N SER A 7 -15.29 12.13 -12.44
CA SER A 7 -15.62 13.30 -13.26
C SER A 7 -16.73 13.00 -14.29
N ASP A 8 -16.72 11.80 -14.89
CA ASP A 8 -17.69 11.45 -15.94
C ASP A 8 -19.05 11.00 -15.38
N VAL A 9 -19.08 10.37 -14.20
CA VAL A 9 -20.31 9.72 -13.69
C VAL A 9 -21.11 10.59 -12.71
N LEU A 10 -20.50 11.52 -11.97
CA LEU A 10 -21.16 12.15 -10.81
C LEU A 10 -21.43 13.66 -10.89
N GLY A 11 -20.92 14.38 -11.89
CA GLY A 11 -21.28 15.79 -12.16
C GLY A 11 -21.12 16.78 -10.97
N LEU A 12 -20.34 16.43 -9.94
CA LEU A 12 -20.24 17.19 -8.69
C LEU A 12 -18.83 17.76 -8.50
N SER A 13 -18.80 19.03 -8.10
CA SER A 13 -17.67 19.94 -7.91
C SER A 13 -16.36 19.28 -7.44
N ASN A 14 -15.28 19.59 -8.17
CA ASN A 14 -13.88 19.15 -8.06
C ASN A 14 -13.24 19.06 -6.64
N ILE A 15 -13.84 19.63 -5.59
CA ILE A 15 -13.25 19.73 -4.24
C ILE A 15 -13.53 18.48 -3.38
N VAL A 16 -14.73 17.90 -3.48
CA VAL A 16 -15.13 16.75 -2.64
C VAL A 16 -14.38 15.46 -3.03
N ASN A 17 -14.12 15.27 -4.33
CA ASN A 17 -13.31 14.14 -4.81
C ASN A 17 -11.84 14.23 -4.42
N GLY A 18 -11.30 15.45 -4.26
CA GLY A 18 -9.94 15.66 -3.76
C GLY A 18 -9.80 15.18 -2.32
N MET A 19 -10.77 15.53 -1.46
CA MET A 19 -10.80 15.05 -0.07
C MET A 19 -10.95 13.53 0.02
N ILE A 20 -11.88 12.93 -0.73
CA ILE A 20 -12.11 11.48 -0.72
C ILE A 20 -10.90 10.71 -1.28
N SER A 21 -10.22 11.23 -2.30
CA SER A 21 -9.02 10.61 -2.85
C SER A 21 -7.79 10.77 -1.98
N SER A 22 -7.74 11.81 -1.14
CA SER A 22 -6.62 12.06 -0.22
C SER A 22 -6.63 11.15 1.01
N LEU A 23 -7.81 10.73 1.47
CA LEU A 23 -8.02 9.83 2.61
C LEU A 23 -7.15 8.56 2.56
N PRO A 24 -7.21 7.73 1.50
CA PRO A 24 -6.39 6.53 1.42
C PRO A 24 -4.89 6.86 1.35
N SER A 25 -4.49 7.98 0.74
CA SER A 25 -3.08 8.41 0.70
C SER A 25 -2.55 8.81 2.07
N VAL A 26 -3.35 9.52 2.88
CA VAL A 26 -3.01 9.89 4.25
C VAL A 26 -2.93 8.64 5.14
N VAL A 27 -3.90 7.74 5.03
CA VAL A 27 -3.92 6.47 5.79
C VAL A 27 -2.68 5.62 5.46
N LEU A 28 -2.29 5.54 4.18
CA LEU A 28 -1.07 4.86 3.77
C LEU A 28 0.18 5.48 4.41
N PHE A 29 0.28 6.81 4.40
CA PHE A 29 1.43 7.52 4.97
C PHE A 29 1.56 7.30 6.47
N VAL A 30 0.44 7.41 7.20
CA VAL A 30 0.38 7.16 8.65
C VAL A 30 0.72 5.70 8.96
N SER A 31 0.11 4.75 8.24
CA SER A 31 0.37 3.32 8.43
C SER A 31 1.84 2.97 8.19
N LYS A 32 2.44 3.49 7.11
CA LYS A 32 3.86 3.28 6.80
C LYS A 32 4.77 3.82 7.91
N THR A 33 4.46 5.01 8.42
CA THR A 33 5.22 5.63 9.51
C THR A 33 5.13 4.80 10.79
N LEU A 34 3.90 4.41 11.17
CA LEU A 34 3.66 3.58 12.35
C LEU A 34 4.35 2.21 12.23
N SER A 35 4.29 1.59 11.05
CA SER A 35 4.92 0.30 10.79
C SER A 35 6.44 0.36 10.88
N CYS A 36 7.07 1.44 10.41
CA CYS A 36 8.50 1.68 10.61
C CYS A 36 8.85 1.85 12.09
N ILE A 37 8.08 2.65 12.84
CA ILE A 37 8.30 2.86 14.27
C ILE A 37 8.18 1.53 15.01
N LEU A 38 7.14 0.74 14.74
CA LEU A 38 6.95 -0.58 15.34
C LEU A 38 8.11 -1.53 14.99
N ALA A 39 8.54 -1.60 13.73
CA ALA A 39 9.67 -2.44 13.33
C ALA A 39 10.98 -2.02 14.01
N SER A 40 11.24 -0.71 14.13
CA SER A 40 12.38 -0.17 14.86
C SER A 40 12.29 -0.48 16.36
N LEU A 41 11.11 -0.36 16.98
CA LEU A 41 10.90 -0.67 18.40
C LEU A 41 11.07 -2.17 18.70
N LEU A 42 10.57 -3.06 17.84
CA LEU A 42 10.76 -4.51 18.00
C LEU A 42 12.24 -4.92 17.88
N THR A 43 13.01 -4.23 17.02
CA THR A 43 14.41 -4.54 16.76
C THR A 43 15.37 -3.85 17.75
N ALA A 44 15.00 -2.68 18.29
CA ALA A 44 15.84 -1.89 19.19
C ALA A 44 15.80 -2.32 20.67
N ARG A 45 14.85 -3.19 21.06
CA ARG A 45 14.80 -3.75 22.42
C ARG A 45 15.94 -4.75 22.64
N LYS A 46 16.57 -4.70 23.82
CA LYS A 46 17.51 -5.73 24.30
C LYS A 46 16.89 -6.47 25.49
N PRO A 47 16.66 -7.80 25.42
CA PRO A 47 16.85 -8.67 24.26
C PRO A 47 15.80 -8.40 23.15
N PRO A 48 16.14 -8.64 21.88
CA PRO A 48 15.19 -8.49 20.78
C PRO A 48 14.06 -9.52 20.93
N LEU A 49 12.80 -9.07 20.91
CA LEU A 49 11.64 -9.98 20.98
C LEU A 49 11.56 -10.89 19.76
N LEU A 50 11.94 -10.38 18.59
CA LEU A 50 11.99 -11.10 17.32
C LEU A 50 13.24 -10.68 16.54
N GLY A 51 13.88 -11.64 15.87
CA GLY A 51 14.95 -11.34 14.92
C GLY A 51 14.45 -10.45 13.77
N PRO A 52 15.32 -9.60 13.18
CA PRO A 52 14.94 -8.65 12.13
C PRO A 52 14.27 -9.33 10.92
N THR A 53 14.71 -10.54 10.58
CA THR A 53 14.11 -11.39 9.53
C THR A 53 12.76 -11.97 9.91
N ALA A 54 12.54 -12.35 11.18
CA ALA A 54 11.26 -12.87 11.66
C ALA A 54 10.20 -11.77 11.70
N CYS A 55 10.56 -10.56 12.19
CA CYS A 55 9.72 -9.37 12.10
C CYS A 55 9.33 -9.07 10.64
N CYS A 56 10.31 -9.04 9.73
CA CYS A 56 10.08 -8.79 8.30
C CYS A 56 9.08 -9.79 7.69
N LYS A 57 9.24 -11.08 7.96
CA LYS A 57 8.32 -12.13 7.49
C LYS A 57 6.91 -11.93 8.05
N LEU A 58 6.79 -11.60 9.34
CA LEU A 58 5.50 -11.38 9.98
C LEU A 58 4.77 -10.18 9.37
N PHE A 59 5.44 -9.02 9.27
CA PHE A 59 4.84 -7.81 8.69
C PHE A 59 4.44 -7.99 7.21
N ASN A 60 5.28 -8.65 6.41
CA ASN A 60 4.93 -8.98 5.02
C ASN A 60 3.76 -9.97 4.95
N PHE A 61 3.70 -10.96 5.85
CA PHE A 61 2.60 -11.92 5.88
C PHE A 61 1.27 -11.27 6.27
N ILE A 62 1.25 -10.46 7.34
CA ILE A 62 0.05 -9.70 7.74
C ILE A 62 -0.36 -8.72 6.65
N GLY A 63 0.59 -8.00 6.04
CA GLY A 63 0.32 -7.05 4.97
C GLY A 63 -0.28 -7.74 3.73
N SER A 64 0.30 -8.86 3.30
CA SER A 64 -0.16 -9.61 2.13
C SER A 64 -1.53 -10.27 2.37
N LEU A 65 -1.75 -10.88 3.53
CA LEU A 65 -3.07 -11.44 3.90
C LEU A 65 -4.15 -10.36 3.94
N GLY A 66 -3.88 -9.25 4.63
CA GLY A 66 -4.83 -8.16 4.76
C GLY A 66 -5.16 -7.51 3.41
N LEU A 67 -4.14 -7.33 2.55
CA LEU A 67 -4.33 -6.83 1.20
C LEU A 67 -5.12 -7.81 0.34
N ALA A 68 -4.82 -9.10 0.38
CA ALA A 68 -5.53 -10.13 -0.39
C ALA A 68 -7.02 -10.19 -0.02
N ILE A 69 -7.35 -10.12 1.27
CA ILE A 69 -8.74 -10.09 1.75
C ILE A 69 -9.45 -8.81 1.27
N CYS A 70 -8.80 -7.64 1.42
CA CYS A 70 -9.41 -6.38 0.99
C CYS A 70 -9.62 -6.34 -0.52
N VAL A 71 -8.62 -6.71 -1.33
CA VAL A 71 -8.71 -6.72 -2.79
C VAL A 71 -9.70 -7.79 -3.27
N GLY A 72 -9.78 -8.96 -2.63
CA GLY A 72 -10.80 -9.96 -2.94
C GLY A 72 -12.23 -9.47 -2.69
N MET A 73 -12.43 -8.61 -1.69
CA MET A 73 -13.75 -8.07 -1.33
C MET A 73 -14.13 -6.82 -2.15
N THR A 74 -13.16 -6.08 -2.71
CA THR A 74 -13.43 -4.91 -3.56
C THR A 74 -14.39 -5.13 -4.75
N PRO A 75 -14.29 -6.20 -5.57
CA PRO A 75 -15.19 -6.39 -6.71
C PRO A 75 -16.65 -6.61 -6.29
N TRP A 76 -16.91 -7.25 -5.15
CA TRP A 76 -18.27 -7.46 -4.64
C TRP A 76 -18.91 -6.16 -4.15
N LEU A 77 -18.14 -5.30 -3.47
CA LEU A 77 -18.65 -3.98 -3.05
C LEU A 77 -18.88 -3.04 -4.22
N GLY A 78 -18.04 -3.11 -5.26
CA GLY A 78 -18.20 -2.32 -6.48
C GLY A 78 -19.54 -2.57 -7.18
N SER A 79 -20.05 -3.80 -7.15
CA SER A 79 -21.35 -4.16 -7.76
C SER A 79 -22.57 -3.68 -6.96
N SER A 80 -22.39 -3.27 -5.70
CA SER A 80 -23.50 -2.92 -4.78
C SER A 80 -23.87 -1.44 -4.74
N GLY A 81 -23.12 -0.57 -5.44
CA GLY A 81 -23.38 0.88 -5.50
C GLY A 81 -23.04 1.66 -4.22
N ASN A 82 -22.55 1.01 -3.16
CA ASN A 82 -22.20 1.67 -1.89
C ASN A 82 -20.78 2.26 -1.94
N THR A 83 -20.66 3.49 -2.44
CA THR A 83 -19.39 4.25 -2.55
C THR A 83 -18.65 4.37 -1.23
N THR A 84 -19.35 4.57 -0.11
CA THR A 84 -18.76 4.73 1.22
C THR A 84 -18.05 3.46 1.70
N ALA A 85 -18.65 2.29 1.45
CA ALA A 85 -18.07 0.99 1.83
C ALA A 85 -16.79 0.70 1.01
N ALA A 86 -16.80 1.04 -0.29
CA ALA A 86 -15.63 0.89 -1.14
C ALA A 86 -14.45 1.75 -0.68
N VAL A 87 -14.71 3.00 -0.25
CA VAL A 87 -13.67 3.91 0.28
C VAL A 87 -13.07 3.37 1.59
N VAL A 88 -13.89 2.81 2.48
CA VAL A 88 -13.41 2.20 3.74
C VAL A 88 -12.52 0.98 3.47
N VAL A 89 -12.92 0.10 2.55
CA VAL A 89 -12.10 -1.06 2.15
C VAL A 89 -10.80 -0.62 1.46
N LEU A 90 -10.83 0.43 0.64
CA LEU A 90 -9.62 1.02 0.06
C LEU A 90 -8.67 1.60 1.12
N CYS A 91 -9.21 2.27 2.14
CA CYS A 91 -8.41 2.80 3.24
C CYS A 91 -7.78 1.66 4.06
N LEU A 92 -8.53 0.60 4.34
CA LEU A 92 -8.02 -0.61 5.00
C LEU A 92 -6.92 -1.27 4.16
N ALA A 93 -7.16 -1.47 2.85
CA ALA A 93 -6.18 -2.02 1.92
C ALA A 93 -4.88 -1.21 1.93
N ASN A 94 -4.96 0.12 1.89
CA ASN A 94 -3.78 0.99 1.98
C ASN A 94 -3.12 0.97 3.36
N GLY A 95 -3.89 0.77 4.43
CA GLY A 95 -3.36 0.50 5.75
C GLY A 95 -2.50 -0.77 5.77
N PHE A 96 -3.00 -1.88 5.21
CA PHE A 96 -2.25 -3.14 5.10
C PHE A 96 -1.04 -3.02 4.15
N ALA A 97 -1.16 -2.27 3.06
CA ALA A 97 -0.05 -2.00 2.15
C ALA A 97 1.10 -1.23 2.85
N GLY A 98 0.78 -0.32 3.76
CA GLY A 98 1.76 0.42 4.57
C GLY A 98 2.66 -0.50 5.41
N MET A 99 2.11 -1.61 5.93
CA MET A 99 2.84 -2.59 6.73
C MET A 99 3.88 -3.41 5.95
N HIS A 100 3.77 -3.46 4.62
CA HIS A 100 4.74 -4.15 3.76
C HIS A 100 6.07 -3.37 3.62
N THR A 101 6.04 -2.05 3.85
CA THR A 101 7.20 -1.16 3.71
C THR A 101 8.41 -1.57 4.55
N PRO A 102 8.30 -1.75 5.89
CA PRO A 102 9.44 -2.16 6.70
C PRO A 102 9.96 -3.55 6.31
N GLY A 103 9.10 -4.46 5.85
CA GLY A 103 9.51 -5.79 5.41
C GLY A 103 10.40 -5.75 4.17
N VAL A 104 9.99 -5.03 3.13
CA VAL A 104 10.81 -4.89 1.91
C VAL A 104 12.12 -4.15 2.20
N GLN A 105 12.06 -3.06 2.97
CA GLN A 105 13.25 -2.26 3.27
C GLN A 105 14.27 -3.03 4.12
N THR A 106 13.81 -3.80 5.12
CA THR A 106 14.70 -4.67 5.89
C THR A 106 15.28 -5.80 5.05
N ALA A 107 14.51 -6.42 4.16
CA ALA A 107 15.01 -7.47 3.27
C ALA A 107 16.10 -6.95 2.32
N LEU A 108 15.94 -5.76 1.73
CA LEU A 108 16.94 -5.14 0.85
C LEU A 108 18.25 -4.83 1.60
N VAL A 109 18.15 -4.33 2.83
CA VAL A 109 19.32 -4.05 3.68
C VAL A 109 20.06 -5.34 4.07
N GLN A 110 19.34 -6.45 4.27
CA GLN A 110 19.95 -7.75 4.56
C GLN A 110 20.71 -8.34 3.36
N ILE A 111 20.26 -8.07 2.12
CA ILE A 111 20.95 -8.55 0.90
C ILE A 111 22.29 -7.84 0.69
N ALA A 112 22.31 -6.51 0.83
CA ALA A 112 23.53 -5.72 0.64
C ALA A 112 23.54 -4.49 1.55
N PRO A 113 24.07 -4.59 2.78
CA PRO A 113 24.04 -3.49 3.74
C PRO A 113 24.86 -2.27 3.26
N ALA A 114 26.01 -2.50 2.63
CA ALA A 114 26.89 -1.45 2.12
C ALA A 114 26.37 -0.75 0.84
N TYR A 115 25.51 -1.42 0.06
CA TYR A 115 24.94 -0.92 -1.20
C TYR A 115 23.42 -0.77 -1.16
N SER A 116 22.84 -0.69 0.04
CA SER A 116 21.40 -0.68 0.26
C SER A 116 20.68 0.42 -0.52
N GLY A 117 21.30 1.59 -0.70
CA GLY A 117 20.76 2.68 -1.52
C GLY A 117 20.60 2.31 -3.00
N ILE A 118 21.62 1.70 -3.61
CA ILE A 118 21.62 1.31 -5.03
C ILE A 118 20.60 0.18 -5.25
N VAL A 119 20.64 -0.86 -4.41
CA VAL A 119 19.73 -2.01 -4.50
C VAL A 119 18.28 -1.56 -4.33
N THR A 120 18.02 -0.63 -3.40
CA THR A 120 16.69 -0.02 -3.24
C THR A 120 16.29 0.76 -4.48
N GLY A 121 17.18 1.58 -5.05
CA GLY A 121 16.91 2.33 -6.28
C GLY A 121 16.51 1.43 -7.46
N ILE A 122 17.23 0.33 -7.67
CA ILE A 122 16.90 -0.66 -8.72
C ILE A 122 15.54 -1.31 -8.45
N ALA A 123 15.27 -1.73 -7.20
CA ALA A 123 13.99 -2.33 -6.84
C ALA A 123 12.81 -1.40 -7.09
N PHE A 124 12.94 -0.12 -6.73
CA PHE A 124 11.90 0.89 -6.99
C PHE A 124 11.75 1.24 -8.47
N ALA A 125 12.84 1.22 -9.25
CA ALA A 125 12.76 1.40 -10.71
C ALA A 125 11.94 0.30 -11.37
N VAL A 126 12.19 -0.97 -11.00
CA VAL A 126 11.40 -2.11 -11.49
C VAL A 126 9.92 -1.96 -11.06
N ALA A 127 9.66 -1.62 -9.79
CA ALA A 127 8.30 -1.39 -9.30
C ALA A 127 7.57 -0.27 -10.07
N ALA A 128 8.28 0.80 -10.43
CA ALA A 128 7.72 1.91 -11.21
C ALA A 128 7.33 1.45 -12.63
N VAL A 129 8.17 0.66 -13.29
CA VAL A 129 7.86 0.08 -14.61
C VAL A 129 6.58 -0.76 -14.55
N PHE A 130 6.47 -1.66 -13.56
CA PHE A 130 5.25 -2.45 -13.35
C PHE A 130 4.02 -1.58 -13.07
N SER A 131 4.17 -0.50 -12.29
CA SER A 131 3.06 0.42 -12.01
C SER A 131 2.57 1.16 -13.25
N ILE A 132 3.45 1.49 -14.20
CA ILE A 132 3.08 2.10 -15.48
C ILE A 132 2.29 1.10 -16.32
N ILE A 133 2.79 -0.13 -16.45
CA ILE A 133 2.12 -1.22 -17.19
C ILE A 133 0.73 -1.46 -16.61
N ASN A 134 0.60 -1.56 -15.28
CA ASN A 134 -0.67 -1.80 -14.61
C ASN A 134 -1.69 -0.67 -14.86
N LYS A 135 -1.23 0.60 -14.88
CA LYS A 135 -2.07 1.74 -15.25
C LYS A 135 -2.54 1.68 -16.71
N MET A 136 -1.68 1.23 -17.63
CA MET A 136 -2.05 1.09 -19.05
C MET A 136 -3.12 0.00 -19.23
N ILE A 137 -2.94 -1.17 -18.62
CA ILE A 137 -3.90 -2.28 -18.66
C ILE A 137 -5.25 -1.84 -18.06
N SER A 138 -5.23 -1.20 -16.88
CA SER A 138 -6.45 -0.72 -16.23
C SER A 138 -7.19 0.31 -17.10
N SER A 139 -6.47 1.15 -17.84
CA SER A 139 -7.07 2.11 -18.77
C SER A 139 -7.68 1.44 -20.01
N TYR A 140 -7.12 0.31 -20.45
CA TYR A 140 -7.66 -0.46 -21.57
C TYR A 140 -8.94 -1.22 -21.19
N ILE A 141 -9.02 -1.74 -19.96
CA ILE A 141 -10.20 -2.47 -19.46
C ILE A 141 -11.42 -1.55 -19.25
N LEU A 142 -11.19 -0.29 -18.90
CA LEU A 142 -12.23 0.70 -18.62
C LEU A 142 -12.65 1.54 -19.84
N SER A 143 -12.02 1.30 -21.01
CA SER A 143 -12.33 1.98 -22.27
C SER A 143 -13.19 1.11 -23.17
#